data_AF-A0A975QNL6-F1
#
_entry.id   AF-A0A975QNL6-F1
#
_cell.length_a   1.000
_cell.length_b   1.000
_cell.length_c   1.000
_cell.angle_alpha   90.00
_cell.angle_beta   90.00
_cell.angle_gamma   90.00
#
_symmetry.space_group_name_H-M   'P 1'
#
loop_
_entity.id
_entity.type
_entity.pdbx_description
1 polymer ?
#
loop_
_entity_poly.entity_id
_entity_poly.type
_entity_poly.pdbx_seq_one_letter_code
_entity_poly.pdbx_strand_id
1 'polypeptide(L)'
;MNCVDFLTTIYLGDRIIKKIIIDSYNNKLEIHLNRISRIRSIDGNWHFYNKEDIENGIIVINDIKNIVFDASGLFPNDEIYSIYATELDNGFYDITIEAIHADENIGCHDITIKVIGKSIHLVNPNSGEIITN
;
A
#
# COMPACT_ATOMS: atom_id res chain seq x y z
N MET A 1 -9.93 5.64 13.39
CA MET A 1 -10.17 4.53 12.45
C MET A 1 -9.13 3.45 12.75
N ASN A 2 -9.39 2.15 12.61
CA ASN A 2 -8.30 1.15 12.71
C ASN A 2 -7.62 0.98 11.33
N CYS A 3 -6.55 0.19 11.24
CA CYS A 3 -5.85 0.00 9.96
C CYS A 3 -6.74 -0.62 8.87
N VAL A 4 -7.64 -1.54 9.25
CA VAL A 4 -8.57 -2.20 8.32
C VAL A 4 -9.50 -1.16 7.70
N ASP A 5 -10.18 -0.38 8.54
CA ASP A 5 -11.09 0.68 8.12
C ASP A 5 -10.34 1.75 7.30
N PHE A 6 -9.10 2.10 7.68
CA PHE A 6 -8.31 3.09 6.96
C PHE A 6 -7.99 2.64 5.53
N LEU A 7 -7.64 1.38 5.32
CA LEU A 7 -7.37 0.86 3.99
C LEU A 7 -8.60 0.90 3.07
N THR A 8 -9.82 0.78 3.60
CA THR A 8 -11.06 0.93 2.80
C THR A 8 -11.23 2.33 2.22
N THR A 9 -10.54 3.33 2.78
CA THR A 9 -10.58 4.72 2.30
C THR A 9 -9.56 5.00 1.21
N ILE A 10 -8.80 3.99 0.76
CA ILE A 10 -7.75 4.11 -0.25
C ILE A 10 -8.19 3.38 -1.52
N TYR A 11 -8.02 4.03 -2.67
CA TYR A 11 -8.20 3.42 -3.98
C TYR A 11 -6.87 3.38 -4.72
N LEU A 12 -6.42 2.16 -5.05
CA LEU A 12 -5.15 1.89 -5.72
C LEU A 12 -5.30 1.30 -7.12
N GLY A 13 -6.50 1.30 -7.72
CA GLY A 13 -6.69 0.73 -9.06
C GLY A 13 -5.65 1.24 -10.06
N ASP A 14 -4.82 0.32 -10.52
CA ASP A 14 -3.76 0.46 -11.52
C ASP A 14 -2.81 1.62 -11.20
N ARG A 15 -2.21 1.59 -9.99
CA ARG A 15 -1.22 2.59 -9.55
C ARG A 15 0.19 2.05 -9.71
N ILE A 16 1.00 2.77 -10.46
CA ILE A 16 2.37 2.36 -10.77
C ILE A 16 3.24 2.47 -9.52
N ILE A 17 3.92 1.38 -9.17
CA ILE A 17 4.96 1.32 -8.15
C ILE A 17 6.22 1.96 -8.72
N LYS A 18 6.64 3.06 -8.11
CA LYS A 18 7.85 3.79 -8.51
C LYS A 18 9.08 3.33 -7.73
N LYS A 19 8.89 2.94 -6.47
CA LYS A 19 9.97 2.59 -5.54
C LYS A 19 9.42 1.83 -4.34
N ILE A 20 10.19 0.88 -3.85
CA ILE A 20 9.97 0.24 -2.54
C ILE A 20 11.22 0.46 -1.68
N ILE A 21 11.02 0.84 -0.42
CA ILE A 21 12.09 1.01 0.57
C ILE A 21 11.81 0.10 1.75
N ILE A 22 12.74 -0.82 2.02
CA ILE A 22 12.78 -1.59 3.26
C ILE A 22 13.84 -0.94 4.14
N ASP A 23 13.41 -0.33 5.22
CA ASP A 23 14.27 0.33 6.20
C ASP A 23 14.28 -0.48 7.50
N SER A 24 15.29 -1.35 7.62
CA SER A 24 15.46 -2.23 8.76
C SER A 24 15.93 -1.50 10.02
N TYR A 25 16.52 -0.31 9.89
CA TYR A 25 16.94 0.48 11.05
C TYR A 25 15.72 1.09 11.75
N ASN A 26 14.75 1.57 10.96
CA ASN A 26 13.52 2.18 11.47
C ASN A 26 12.31 1.22 11.49
N ASN A 27 12.49 -0.06 11.14
CA ASN A 27 11.44 -1.08 11.06
C ASN A 27 10.23 -0.65 10.21
N LYS A 28 10.46 -0.10 9.02
CA LYS A 28 9.39 0.38 8.13
C LYS A 28 9.56 -0.10 6.69
N LEU A 29 8.42 -0.17 6.00
CA LEU A 29 8.29 -0.42 4.57
C LEU A 29 7.61 0.80 3.95
N GLU A 30 8.19 1.33 2.89
CA GLU A 30 7.57 2.39 2.08
C GLU A 30 7.31 1.88 0.67
N ILE A 31 6.09 2.09 0.18
CA ILE A 31 5.71 1.84 -1.21
C ILE A 31 5.36 3.19 -1.82
N HIS A 32 6.18 3.62 -2.77
CA HIS A 32 6.05 4.89 -3.46
C HIS A 32 5.29 4.64 -4.75
N LEU A 33 4.16 5.31 -4.90
CA LEU A 33 3.24 5.15 -6.02
C LEU A 33 3.24 6.40 -6.89
N ASN A 34 2.84 6.29 -8.15
CA ASN A 34 2.60 7.47 -8.98
C ASN A 34 1.46 8.33 -8.43
N ARG A 35 0.43 7.72 -7.85
CA ARG A 35 -0.72 8.41 -7.25
C ARG A 35 -1.43 7.52 -6.23
N ILE A 36 -1.98 8.12 -5.19
CA ILE A 36 -2.89 7.44 -4.25
C ILE A 36 -4.22 8.19 -4.26
N SER A 37 -5.32 7.49 -4.54
CA SER A 37 -6.66 8.09 -4.52
C SER A 37 -7.40 7.72 -3.24
N ARG A 38 -8.39 8.54 -2.86
CA ARG A 38 -9.15 8.36 -1.63
C ARG A 38 -10.63 8.10 -1.92
N ILE A 39 -11.22 7.14 -1.21
CA ILE A 39 -12.66 6.85 -1.22
C ILE A 39 -13.28 7.51 0.01
N ARG A 40 -14.23 8.44 -0.22
CA ARG A 40 -14.95 9.21 0.83
C ARG A 40 -16.46 9.05 0.76
N SER A 41 -16.92 8.13 -0.06
CA SER A 41 -18.32 7.90 -0.28
C SER A 41 -19.00 7.41 1.00
N ILE A 42 -20.15 8.01 1.31
CA ILE A 42 -20.94 7.63 2.49
C ILE A 42 -21.53 6.22 2.31
N ASP A 43 -21.70 5.77 1.08
CA ASP A 43 -22.22 4.46 0.70
C ASP A 43 -21.12 3.41 0.45
N GLY A 44 -19.84 3.76 0.64
CA GLY A 44 -18.70 2.85 0.44
C GLY A 44 -18.37 2.56 -1.04
N ASN A 45 -19.11 3.12 -2.00
CA ASN A 45 -18.87 2.93 -3.42
C ASN A 45 -17.81 3.89 -3.97
N TRP A 46 -17.13 3.54 -5.05
CA TRP A 46 -16.24 4.48 -5.71
C TRP A 46 -17.04 5.58 -6.43
N HIS A 47 -16.95 6.82 -5.94
CA HIS A 47 -17.34 8.02 -6.67
C HIS A 47 -16.07 8.75 -7.07
N PHE A 48 -15.91 9.07 -8.37
CA PHE A 48 -14.74 9.79 -8.85
C PHE A 48 -14.55 11.10 -8.07
N TYR A 49 -13.48 11.17 -7.27
CA TYR A 49 -13.16 12.30 -6.41
C TYR A 49 -11.64 12.46 -6.29
N ASN A 50 -11.07 13.35 -7.10
CA ASN A 50 -9.62 13.50 -7.25
C ASN A 50 -9.02 14.64 -6.40
N LYS A 51 -9.82 15.35 -5.59
CA LYS A 51 -9.31 16.48 -4.79
C LYS A 51 -8.37 16.05 -3.66
N GLU A 52 -8.50 14.81 -3.20
CA GLU A 52 -7.64 14.19 -2.19
C GLU A 52 -6.61 13.24 -2.82
N ASP A 53 -6.44 13.27 -4.15
CA ASP A 53 -5.39 12.48 -4.80
C ASP A 53 -4.01 12.95 -4.35
N ILE A 54 -3.17 12.01 -3.96
CA ILE A 54 -1.80 12.24 -3.55
C ILE A 54 -0.89 11.86 -4.71
N GLU A 55 -0.49 12.85 -5.51
CA GLU A 55 0.52 12.67 -6.55
C GLU A 55 1.87 12.30 -5.93
N ASN A 56 2.50 11.26 -6.47
CA ASN A 56 3.69 10.60 -5.91
C ASN A 56 3.53 10.08 -4.48
N GLY A 57 2.30 9.73 -4.07
CA GLY A 57 2.01 9.33 -2.69
C GLY A 57 2.80 8.11 -2.22
N ILE A 58 3.01 8.06 -0.90
CA ILE A 58 3.77 6.99 -0.25
C ILE A 58 2.86 6.29 0.75
N ILE A 59 2.76 4.96 0.67
CA ILE A 59 2.20 4.11 1.71
C ILE A 59 3.33 3.69 2.64
N VAL A 60 3.16 3.91 3.94
CA VAL A 60 4.17 3.57 4.95
C VAL A 60 3.59 2.62 5.98
N ILE A 61 4.24 1.47 6.16
CA ILE A 61 3.94 0.50 7.22
C ILE A 61 5.05 0.55 8.26
N ASN A 62 4.70 0.69 9.54
CA ASN A 62 5.68 0.84 10.64
C ASN A 62 5.63 -0.33 11.63
N ASP A 63 6.69 -0.42 12.43
CA ASP A 63 6.91 -1.45 13.45
C ASP A 63 6.80 -2.86 12.87
N ILE A 64 7.44 -3.07 11.72
CA ILE A 64 7.37 -4.31 10.97
C ILE A 64 8.09 -5.44 11.71
N LYS A 65 7.43 -6.58 11.83
CA LYS A 65 8.00 -7.85 12.30
C LYS A 65 8.47 -8.74 11.16
N ASN A 66 7.75 -8.73 10.05
CA ASN A 66 7.97 -9.67 8.95
C ASN A 66 7.51 -9.05 7.63
N ILE A 67 8.26 -9.32 6.56
CA ILE A 67 7.90 -9.10 5.16
C ILE A 67 8.14 -10.41 4.43
N VAL A 68 7.12 -10.96 3.79
CA VAL A 68 7.18 -12.19 3.01
C VAL A 68 6.76 -11.88 1.58
N PHE A 69 7.70 -12.05 0.66
CA PHE A 69 7.39 -12.12 -0.77
C PHE A 69 6.92 -13.54 -1.09
N ASP A 70 6.01 -13.68 -2.05
CA ASP A 70 5.52 -14.99 -2.45
C ASP A 70 6.62 -15.91 -3.03
N ALA A 71 6.24 -17.16 -3.29
CA ALA A 71 7.17 -18.19 -3.73
C ALA A 71 7.74 -17.99 -5.15
N SER A 72 7.21 -17.05 -5.95
CA SER A 72 7.76 -16.75 -7.27
C SER A 72 9.15 -16.11 -7.18
N GLY A 73 9.42 -15.39 -6.08
CA GLY A 73 10.61 -14.56 -5.94
C GLY A 73 10.67 -13.36 -6.88
N LEU A 74 9.57 -13.08 -7.61
CA LEU A 74 9.47 -11.94 -8.49
C LEU A 74 9.32 -10.65 -7.69
N PHE A 75 9.92 -9.58 -8.20
CA PHE A 75 9.89 -8.28 -7.56
C PHE A 75 8.77 -7.39 -8.14
N PRO A 76 7.91 -6.75 -7.33
CA PRO A 76 6.91 -5.80 -7.82
C PRO A 76 7.56 -4.64 -8.58
N ASN A 77 7.38 -4.58 -9.89
CA ASN A 77 7.99 -3.57 -10.75
C ASN A 77 6.98 -2.82 -11.62
N ASP A 78 5.69 -3.08 -11.46
CA ASP A 78 4.62 -2.44 -12.22
C ASP A 78 3.52 -1.92 -11.29
N GLU A 79 2.27 -2.34 -11.43
CA GLU A 79 1.14 -1.78 -10.68
C GLU A 79 0.89 -2.47 -9.33
N ILE A 80 0.37 -1.70 -8.37
CA ILE A 80 -0.38 -2.22 -7.23
C ILE A 80 -1.87 -2.07 -7.56
N TYR A 81 -2.69 -3.05 -7.20
CA TYR A 81 -4.15 -2.98 -7.40
C TYR A 81 -4.93 -3.12 -6.11
N SER A 82 -4.37 -3.75 -5.07
CA SER A 82 -5.05 -3.91 -3.78
C SER A 82 -4.10 -3.89 -2.59
N ILE A 83 -4.60 -3.36 -1.46
CA ILE A 83 -3.99 -3.47 -0.15
C ILE A 83 -5.10 -3.63 0.90
N TYR A 84 -4.96 -4.62 1.77
CA TYR A 84 -5.91 -4.87 2.84
C TYR A 84 -5.21 -5.47 4.06
N ALA A 85 -5.90 -5.47 5.20
CA ALA A 85 -5.35 -5.94 6.45
C ALA A 85 -6.36 -6.78 7.22
N THR A 86 -5.85 -7.74 7.99
CA THR A 86 -6.59 -8.40 9.07
C THR A 86 -5.92 -8.07 10.39
N GLU A 87 -6.71 -7.70 11.39
CA GLU A 87 -6.18 -7.45 12.73
C GLU A 87 -5.71 -8.76 13.38
N LEU A 88 -4.53 -8.70 14.01
CA LEU A 88 -3.94 -9.76 14.81
C LEU A 88 -3.92 -9.33 16.28
N ASP A 89 -3.58 -10.25 17.17
CA ASP A 89 -3.40 -9.94 18.59
C ASP A 89 -2.32 -8.87 18.84
N ASN A 90 -2.48 -8.10 19.92
CA ASN A 90 -1.53 -7.09 20.40
C ASN A 90 -1.33 -5.88 19.47
N GLY A 91 -2.34 -5.55 18.65
CA GLY A 91 -2.32 -4.36 17.79
C GLY A 91 -1.41 -4.49 16.57
N PHE A 92 -1.14 -5.72 16.14
CA PHE A 92 -0.50 -5.99 14.84
C PHE A 92 -1.55 -6.27 13.78
N TYR A 93 -1.18 -6.10 12.52
CA TYR A 93 -2.00 -6.39 11.37
C TYR A 93 -1.24 -7.29 10.42
N ASP A 94 -1.89 -8.32 9.88
CA ASP A 94 -1.45 -9.05 8.70
C ASP A 94 -1.92 -8.27 7.48
N ILE A 95 -1.00 -7.53 6.87
CA ILE A 95 -1.24 -6.65 5.74
C ILE A 95 -0.85 -7.40 4.47
N THR A 96 -1.79 -7.51 3.54
CA THR A 96 -1.56 -8.11 2.22
C THR A 96 -1.59 -7.04 1.15
N ILE A 97 -0.56 -7.05 0.30
CA ILE A 97 -0.39 -6.18 -0.85
C ILE A 97 -0.40 -7.05 -2.11
N GLU A 98 -1.26 -6.69 -3.05
CA GLU A 98 -1.40 -7.40 -4.32
C GLU A 98 -0.94 -6.47 -5.46
N ALA A 99 0.07 -6.94 -6.20
CA ALA A 99 0.79 -6.16 -7.19
C ALA A 99 1.15 -7.01 -8.42
N ILE A 100 1.75 -6.36 -9.41
CA ILE A 100 2.16 -6.96 -10.67
C ILE A 100 3.69 -6.93 -10.79
N HIS A 101 4.23 -8.04 -11.29
CA HIS A 101 5.51 -8.09 -11.95
C HIS A 101 5.30 -8.14 -13.47
N ALA A 102 5.78 -7.14 -14.19
CA ALA A 102 5.83 -7.13 -15.65
C ALA A 102 7.21 -7.56 -16.14
N ASP A 103 7.24 -8.56 -17.02
CA ASP A 103 8.46 -9.04 -17.68
C ASP A 103 8.70 -8.37 -19.04
N GLU A 104 9.87 -8.62 -19.62
CA GLU A 104 10.29 -8.07 -20.92
C GLU A 104 9.47 -8.54 -22.12
N ASN A 105 8.66 -9.60 -21.97
CA ASN A 105 7.85 -10.22 -23.01
C ASN A 105 6.36 -9.84 -22.90
N ILE A 106 6.03 -8.77 -22.18
CA ILE A 106 4.65 -8.31 -21.95
C ILE A 106 3.86 -9.33 -21.08
N GLY A 107 4.55 -10.20 -20.36
CA GLY A 107 3.93 -11.06 -19.35
C GLY A 107 3.71 -10.28 -18.06
N CYS A 108 2.47 -10.29 -17.56
CA CYS A 108 2.13 -9.76 -16.24
C CYS A 108 1.87 -10.93 -15.29
N HIS A 109 2.55 -10.91 -14.15
CA HIS A 109 2.44 -11.94 -13.12
C HIS A 109 1.92 -11.30 -11.83
N ASP A 110 0.81 -11.84 -11.33
CA ASP A 110 0.29 -11.45 -10.02
C ASP A 110 1.27 -11.90 -8.94
N ILE A 111 1.55 -10.98 -8.02
CA ILE A 111 2.41 -11.23 -6.87
C ILE A 111 1.75 -10.74 -5.59
N THR A 112 2.05 -11.45 -4.51
CA THR A 112 1.54 -11.14 -3.17
C THR A 112 2.68 -10.86 -2.22
N ILE A 113 2.59 -9.75 -1.50
CA ILE A 113 3.53 -9.38 -0.42
C ILE A 113 2.74 -9.32 0.87
N LYS A 114 3.19 -10.08 1.88
CA LYS A 114 2.61 -10.07 3.21
C LYS A 114 3.51 -9.35 4.18
N VAL A 115 2.94 -8.47 5.01
CA VAL A 115 3.65 -7.66 5.99
C VAL A 115 2.94 -7.75 7.32
N ILE A 116 3.68 -8.09 8.38
CA ILE A 116 3.16 -7.98 9.74
C ILE A 116 3.70 -6.67 10.34
N GLY A 117 2.83 -5.69 10.60
CA GLY A 117 3.18 -4.38 11.16
C GLY A 117 2.12 -3.84 12.12
N LYS A 118 2.36 -2.70 12.77
CA LYS A 118 1.40 -2.11 13.74
C LYS A 118 0.56 -0.98 13.19
N SER A 119 1.08 -0.21 12.26
CA SER A 119 0.39 0.97 11.73
C SER A 119 0.68 1.18 10.26
N ILE A 120 -0.28 1.81 9.60
CA ILE A 120 -0.18 2.25 8.21
C ILE A 120 -0.58 3.72 8.13
N HIS A 121 0.14 4.48 7.31
CA HIS A 121 -0.21 5.86 6.99
C HIS A 121 0.17 6.21 5.56
N LEU A 122 -0.38 7.31 5.05
CA LEU A 122 0.01 7.89 3.78
C LEU A 122 0.87 9.12 4.02
N VAL A 123 1.82 9.36 3.12
CA VAL A 123 2.58 10.61 3.07
C VAL A 123 2.33 11.29 1.72
N ASN A 124 1.97 12.58 1.78
CA ASN A 124 1.99 13.46 0.62
C ASN A 124 3.37 14.11 0.53
N PRO A 125 4.23 13.70 -0.40
CA PRO A 125 5.60 14.23 -0.46
C PRO A 125 5.64 15.70 -0.89
N ASN A 126 4.57 16.22 -1.52
CA ASN A 126 4.54 17.59 -2.01
C ASN A 126 4.20 18.59 -0.89
N SER A 127 3.42 18.18 0.11
CA SER A 127 3.05 19.01 1.26
C SER A 127 3.73 18.61 2.57
N GLY A 128 4.29 17.40 2.65
CA GLY A 128 4.76 16.79 3.90
C GLY A 128 3.64 16.30 4.81
N GLU A 129 2.38 16.34 4.35
CA GLU A 129 1.22 15.89 5.13
C GLU A 129 1.29 14.37 5.37
N ILE A 130 1.00 13.99 6.62
CA ILE A 130 0.89 12.60 7.05
C ILE A 130 -0.59 12.32 7.32
N ILE A 131 -1.18 11.39 6.57
CA ILE A 131 -2.57 10.98 6.69
C ILE A 131 -2.62 9.64 7.41
N THR A 132 -3.13 9.65 8.63
CA THR A 132 -3.25 8.49 9.50
C THR A 132 -4.71 8.06 9.64
N ASN A 133 -4.90 6.90 10.27
CA ASN A 133 -6.17 6.33 10.69
C ASN A 133 -6.78 7.09 11.89
#